data_AF-A0A970PJ89-F1
#
_entry.id   AF-A0A970PJ89-F1
#
_cell.length_a   1.000
_cell.length_b   1.000
_cell.length_c   1.000
_cell.angle_alpha   90.00
_cell.angle_beta   90.00
_cell.angle_gamma   90.00
#
_symmetry.space_group_name_H-M   'P 1'
#
loop_
_entity.id
_entity.type
_entity.pdbx_description
1 polymer ?
#
loop_
_entity_poly.entity_id
_entity_poly.type
_entity_poly.pdbx_seq_one_letter_code
_entity_poly.pdbx_strand_id
1 'polypeptide(L)'
;MFLSRLSIERPVLVTMAILVFVVFGGLAFFGLPLNMMPDIDLPFVSIQVVYPGASPQEVETQITKKVEDAISTVSQIDYIQSYSLESVSITLIAFQLDKDVDIANSEVKDKLDAIIRDLPTSAEKPVVQKFDFSAMPFMDIVLSGNIDSRELYELADTKIKERFSQIPGVAQVNLTGGTKRQIEVRLTDAAIYENRISLAQLMQILAAQNMDMPAGYFNRGSQEYAVRLKGEFDSVEEISEARIPGGMGM
;
A
#
# COMPACT_ATOMS: atom_id res chain seq x y z
N MET A 1 33.85 23.19 -49.82
CA MET A 1 32.43 22.87 -50.12
C MET A 1 32.29 21.46 -50.69
N PHE A 2 32.57 20.42 -49.89
CA PHE A 2 32.45 19.04 -50.35
C PHE A 2 30.99 18.57 -50.38
N LEU A 3 30.23 18.87 -49.32
CA LEU A 3 28.81 18.53 -49.21
C LEU A 3 27.97 19.15 -50.33
N SER A 4 28.17 20.44 -50.63
CA SER A 4 27.45 21.12 -51.72
C SER A 4 27.78 20.53 -53.10
N ARG A 5 29.06 20.20 -53.34
CA ARG A 5 29.49 19.61 -54.62
C ARG A 5 28.94 18.20 -54.80
N LEU A 6 28.98 17.37 -53.76
CA LEU A 6 28.43 16.02 -53.77
C LEU A 6 26.89 16.02 -53.98
N SER A 7 26.20 16.98 -53.36
CA SER A 7 24.75 17.11 -53.52
C SER A 7 24.32 17.54 -54.93
N ILE A 8 25.14 18.34 -55.63
CA ILE A 8 24.88 18.78 -57.01
C ILE A 8 25.29 17.70 -58.02
N GLU A 9 26.41 17.01 -57.81
CA GLU A 9 26.92 15.98 -58.74
C GLU A 9 26.13 14.66 -58.68
N ARG A 10 25.44 14.35 -57.56
CA ARG A 10 24.63 13.12 -57.40
C ARG A 10 23.22 13.39 -56.85
N PRO A 11 22.32 14.02 -57.63
CA PRO A 11 20.98 14.40 -57.16
C PRO A 11 20.11 13.20 -56.75
N VAL A 12 20.25 12.05 -57.44
CA VAL A 12 19.50 10.81 -57.14
C VAL A 12 19.89 10.23 -55.77
N LEU A 13 21.18 10.28 -55.41
CA LEU A 13 21.66 9.79 -54.11
C LEU A 13 21.07 10.64 -52.97
N VAL A 14 21.04 11.97 -53.14
CA VAL A 14 20.48 12.88 -52.14
C VAL A 14 18.97 12.69 -51.98
N THR A 15 18.24 12.56 -53.09
CA THR A 15 16.78 12.32 -53.02
C THR A 15 16.45 11.00 -52.36
N MET A 16 17.17 9.91 -52.65
CA MET A 16 17.00 8.64 -51.96
C MET A 16 17.33 8.73 -50.47
N ALA A 17 18.40 9.43 -50.09
CA ALA A 17 18.74 9.64 -48.69
C ALA A 17 17.64 10.41 -47.94
N ILE A 18 17.11 11.48 -48.53
CA ILE A 18 15.98 12.24 -47.96
C ILE A 18 14.75 11.35 -47.84
N LEU A 19 14.43 10.56 -48.86
CA LEU A 19 13.26 9.68 -48.87
C LEU A 19 13.36 8.63 -47.76
N VAL A 20 14.55 8.07 -47.53
CA VAL A 20 14.83 7.20 -46.38
C VAL A 20 14.53 7.93 -45.06
N PHE A 21 15.04 9.14 -44.85
CA PHE A 21 14.76 9.92 -43.63
C PHE A 21 13.27 10.25 -43.47
N VAL A 22 12.54 10.53 -44.56
CA VAL A 22 11.09 10.78 -44.51
C VAL A 22 10.32 9.53 -44.12
N VAL A 23 10.68 8.36 -44.66
CA VAL A 23 10.04 7.08 -44.32
C VAL A 23 10.32 6.70 -42.87
N PHE A 24 11.59 6.77 -42.42
CA PHE A 24 11.94 6.49 -41.03
C PHE A 24 11.35 7.52 -40.06
N GLY A 25 11.32 8.80 -40.43
CA GLY A 25 10.69 9.86 -39.64
C GLY A 25 9.18 9.67 -39.52
N GLY A 26 8.51 9.25 -40.61
CA GLY A 26 7.09 8.90 -40.59
C GLY A 26 6.80 7.70 -39.67
N LEU A 27 7.59 6.63 -39.78
CA LEU A 27 7.46 5.45 -38.90
C LEU A 27 7.68 5.82 -37.43
N ALA A 28 8.70 6.62 -37.13
CA ALA A 28 8.98 7.08 -35.77
C ALA A 28 7.86 7.96 -35.23
N PHE A 29 7.28 8.85 -36.04
CA PHE A 29 6.19 9.72 -35.64
C PHE A 29 4.95 8.95 -35.16
N PHE A 30 4.59 7.86 -35.84
CA PHE A 30 3.47 7.00 -35.43
C PHE A 30 3.81 6.08 -34.24
N GLY A 31 5.08 5.90 -33.91
CA GLY A 31 5.55 5.08 -32.79
C GLY A 31 5.85 5.86 -31.50
N LEU A 32 5.74 7.20 -31.51
CA LEU A 32 6.02 8.02 -30.33
C LEU A 32 4.95 7.82 -29.25
N PRO A 33 5.31 7.36 -28.03
CA PRO A 33 4.37 7.31 -26.92
C PRO A 33 3.96 8.73 -26.52
N LEU A 34 2.66 8.97 -26.44
CA LEU A 34 2.09 10.22 -25.96
C LEU A 34 1.82 10.09 -24.46
N ASN A 35 2.70 10.67 -23.64
CA ASN A 35 2.47 10.79 -22.21
C ASN A 35 1.85 12.16 -21.90
N MET A 36 0.78 12.18 -21.09
CA MET A 36 0.10 13.42 -20.69
C MET A 36 0.91 14.24 -19.66
N MET A 37 1.83 13.58 -18.96
CA MET A 37 2.78 14.20 -18.04
C MET A 37 4.20 13.78 -18.44
N PRO A 38 5.19 14.68 -18.36
CA PRO A 38 6.59 14.26 -18.44
C PRO A 38 6.92 13.33 -17.26
N ASP A 39 7.79 12.36 -17.47
CA ASP A 39 8.35 11.56 -16.38
C ASP A 39 9.24 12.50 -15.53
N ILE A 40 8.71 12.94 -14.39
CA ILE A 40 9.44 13.76 -13.42
C ILE A 40 9.66 12.92 -12.17
N ASP A 41 10.88 12.44 -11.99
CA ASP A 41 11.31 11.82 -10.75
C ASP A 41 11.67 12.92 -9.74
N LEU A 42 10.67 13.53 -9.10
CA LEU A 42 10.95 14.42 -7.98
C LEU A 42 11.32 13.57 -6.76
N PRO A 43 12.54 13.72 -6.20
CA PRO A 43 12.99 12.88 -5.10
C PRO A 43 12.37 13.35 -3.79
N PHE A 44 11.15 12.90 -3.54
CA PHE A 44 10.44 13.06 -2.28
C PHE A 44 10.44 11.74 -1.51
N VAL A 45 10.79 11.81 -0.24
CA VAL A 45 10.68 10.70 0.71
C VAL A 45 9.82 11.14 1.87
N SER A 46 8.84 10.32 2.22
CA SER A 46 7.97 10.52 3.37
C SER A 46 8.31 9.50 4.46
N ILE A 47 8.21 9.95 5.70
CA ILE A 47 8.41 9.14 6.88
C ILE A 47 7.19 9.29 7.75
N GLN A 48 6.64 8.17 8.17
CA GLN A 48 5.51 8.12 9.09
C GLN A 48 5.89 7.34 10.33
N VAL A 49 5.62 7.93 11.50
CA VAL A 49 5.81 7.27 12.79
C VAL A 49 4.53 7.40 13.61
N VAL A 50 3.95 6.27 13.98
CA VAL A 50 2.74 6.22 14.82
C VAL A 50 3.16 6.12 16.28
N TYR A 51 2.66 7.03 17.11
CA TYR A 51 2.89 7.03 18.56
C TYR A 51 1.54 7.13 19.29
N PRO A 52 0.82 6.00 19.47
CA PRO A 52 -0.57 6.00 19.94
C PRO A 52 -0.74 6.66 21.32
N GLY A 53 -1.72 7.57 21.41
CA GLY A 53 -2.09 8.22 22.67
C GLY A 53 -1.20 9.39 23.08
N ALA A 54 -0.25 9.81 22.24
CA ALA A 54 0.58 10.98 22.47
C ALA A 54 -0.07 12.28 21.94
N SER A 55 0.08 13.36 22.71
CA SER A 55 -0.34 14.71 22.29
C SER A 55 0.55 15.26 21.17
N PRO A 56 0.08 16.19 20.31
CA PRO A 56 0.89 16.77 19.24
C PRO A 56 2.25 17.34 19.70
N GLN A 57 2.28 17.99 20.87
CA GLN A 57 3.50 18.55 21.46
C GLN A 57 4.50 17.47 21.89
N GLU A 58 3.98 16.35 22.40
CA GLU A 58 4.80 15.21 22.81
C GLU A 58 5.35 14.47 21.58
N VAL A 59 4.53 14.29 20.54
CA VAL A 59 4.96 13.76 19.24
C VAL A 59 6.06 14.63 18.64
N GLU A 60 5.90 15.96 18.66
CA GLU A 60 6.93 16.88 18.16
C GLU A 60 8.27 16.68 18.88
N THR A 61 8.24 16.65 20.21
CA THR A 61 9.46 16.65 21.02
C THR A 61 10.12 15.27 21.07
N GLN A 62 9.35 14.19 21.15
CA GLN A 62 9.89 12.84 21.33
C GLN A 62 10.12 12.08 20.03
N ILE A 63 9.42 12.44 18.95
CA ILE A 63 9.51 11.76 17.65
C ILE A 63 10.05 12.73 16.60
N THR A 64 9.29 13.75 16.25
CA THR A 64 9.55 14.59 15.06
C THR A 64 10.94 15.22 15.11
N LYS A 65 11.32 15.86 16.22
CA LYS A 65 12.65 16.48 16.35
C LYS A 65 13.80 15.48 16.23
N LYS A 66 13.65 14.30 16.83
CA LYS A 66 14.69 13.25 16.74
C LYS A 66 14.86 12.75 15.31
N VAL A 67 13.75 12.58 14.60
CA VAL A 67 13.73 12.17 13.20
C VAL A 67 14.37 13.25 12.32
N GLU A 68 14.00 14.51 12.49
CA GLU A 68 14.61 15.64 11.78
C GLU A 68 16.13 15.75 12.04
N ASP A 69 16.55 15.66 13.30
CA ASP A 69 17.96 15.74 13.68
C ASP A 69 18.79 14.63 13.03
N ALA A 70 18.28 13.40 13.00
CA ALA A 70 18.98 12.27 12.37
C ALA A 70 19.11 12.45 10.85
N ILE A 71 18.04 12.93 10.20
CA ILE A 71 17.93 13.02 8.75
C ILE A 71 18.63 14.25 8.20
N SER A 72 18.79 15.31 9.00
CA SER A 72 19.56 16.50 8.63
C SER A 72 20.99 16.20 8.17
N THR A 73 21.52 15.02 8.53
CA THR A 73 22.86 14.55 8.14
C THR A 73 22.92 13.88 6.77
N VAL A 74 21.77 13.67 6.11
CA VAL A 74 21.68 13.08 4.76
C VAL A 74 22.06 14.14 3.72
N SER A 75 22.78 13.72 2.69
CA SER A 75 23.26 14.65 1.65
C SER A 75 22.15 15.12 0.71
N GLN A 76 22.30 16.32 0.15
CA GLN A 76 21.46 16.88 -0.92
C GLN A 76 19.97 17.01 -0.55
N ILE A 77 19.67 17.30 0.72
CA ILE A 77 18.33 17.73 1.13
C ILE A 77 18.13 19.18 0.67
N ASP A 78 16.99 19.46 0.01
CA ASP A 78 16.54 20.81 -0.31
C ASP A 78 15.78 21.41 0.89
N TYR A 79 14.72 20.73 1.34
CA TYR A 79 13.99 21.10 2.55
C TYR A 79 13.36 19.89 3.24
N ILE A 80 13.09 20.06 4.54
CA ILE A 80 12.36 19.11 5.39
C ILE A 80 11.11 19.82 5.89
N GLN A 81 9.97 19.15 5.81
CA GLN A 81 8.71 19.63 6.35
C GLN A 81 8.07 18.55 7.20
N SER A 82 7.82 18.86 8.47
CA SER A 82 7.21 17.91 9.40
C SER A 82 5.88 18.39 9.94
N TYR A 83 4.99 17.43 10.18
CA TYR A 83 3.67 17.61 10.74
C TYR A 83 3.53 16.69 11.94
N SER A 84 3.35 17.29 13.13
CA SER A 84 3.08 16.56 14.36
C SER A 84 1.59 16.64 14.66
N LEU A 85 0.89 15.53 14.48
CA LEU A 85 -0.54 15.39 14.75
C LEU A 85 -0.72 14.54 15.99
N GLU A 86 -1.95 14.45 16.48
CA GLU A 86 -2.27 13.54 17.57
C GLU A 86 -1.95 12.10 17.15
N SER A 87 -1.18 11.41 17.99
CA SER A 87 -0.72 10.04 17.76
C SER A 87 0.15 9.77 16.53
N VAL A 88 0.51 10.75 15.69
CA VAL A 88 1.29 10.49 14.47
C VAL A 88 2.20 11.65 14.08
N SER A 89 3.43 11.31 13.67
CA SER A 89 4.39 12.23 13.07
C SER A 89 4.54 11.89 11.59
N ILE A 90 4.48 12.91 10.73
CA ILE A 90 4.67 12.81 9.29
C ILE A 90 5.77 13.79 8.89
N THR A 91 6.87 13.28 8.34
CA THR A 91 8.00 14.09 7.85
C THR A 91 8.16 13.87 6.36
N LEU A 92 8.13 14.96 5.59
CA LEU A 92 8.37 15.00 4.16
C LEU A 92 9.74 15.61 3.90
N ILE A 93 10.54 14.94 3.08
CA ILE A 93 11.89 15.34 2.72
C ILE A 93 11.93 15.52 1.22
N ALA A 94 12.27 16.72 0.79
CA ALA A 94 12.57 17.02 -0.60
C ALA A 94 14.09 17.00 -0.78
N PHE A 95 14.55 16.23 -1.77
CA PHE A 95 15.95 16.24 -2.19
C PHE A 95 16.16 17.09 -3.44
N GLN A 96 17.41 17.40 -3.74
CA GLN A 96 17.80 18.05 -4.99
C GLN A 96 17.52 17.12 -6.19
N LEU A 97 17.15 17.70 -7.33
CA LEU A 97 16.72 17.00 -8.56
C LEU A 97 17.76 16.02 -9.13
N ASP A 98 19.04 16.18 -8.79
CA ASP A 98 20.14 15.32 -9.22
C ASP A 98 20.30 14.06 -8.36
N LYS A 99 19.61 13.98 -7.22
CA LYS A 99 19.66 12.82 -6.35
C LYS A 99 18.68 11.74 -6.77
N ASP A 100 19.20 10.52 -6.88
CA ASP A 100 18.40 9.32 -7.10
C ASP A 100 17.48 9.01 -5.91
N VAL A 101 16.20 8.76 -6.19
CA VAL A 101 15.16 8.55 -5.17
C VAL A 101 15.40 7.26 -4.37
N ASP A 102 15.91 6.20 -5.00
CA ASP A 102 16.16 4.93 -4.35
C ASP A 102 17.38 5.01 -3.41
N ILE A 103 18.42 5.76 -3.82
CA ILE A 103 19.55 6.11 -2.95
C ILE A 103 19.07 6.96 -1.77
N ALA A 104 18.28 8.01 -2.03
CA ALA A 104 17.73 8.87 -1.00
C ALA A 104 16.90 8.10 0.03
N ASN A 105 16.02 7.22 -0.43
CA ASN A 105 15.19 6.37 0.42
C ASN A 105 16.03 5.41 1.28
N SER A 106 17.09 4.84 0.70
CA SER A 106 18.01 3.95 1.43
C SER A 106 18.81 4.69 2.50
N GLU A 107 19.38 5.86 2.16
CA GLU A 107 20.12 6.68 3.12
C GLU A 107 19.23 7.15 4.29
N VAL A 108 17.99 7.56 4.00
CA VAL A 108 17.01 7.94 5.02
C VAL A 108 16.72 6.77 5.95
N LYS A 109 16.48 5.58 5.39
CA LYS A 109 16.23 4.37 6.17
C LYS A 109 17.40 4.02 7.08
N ASP A 110 18.64 4.08 6.57
CA ASP A 110 19.84 3.79 7.35
C ASP A 110 20.01 4.76 8.54
N LYS A 111 19.70 6.05 8.33
CA LYS A 111 19.72 7.05 9.41
C LYS A 111 18.63 6.84 10.45
N LEU A 112 17.45 6.43 9.99
CA LEU A 112 16.31 6.18 10.86
C LEU A 112 16.54 4.92 11.70
N ASP A 113 17.07 3.86 11.09
CA ASP A 113 17.42 2.61 11.76
C ASP A 113 18.45 2.84 12.88
N ALA A 114 19.36 3.81 12.73
CA ALA A 114 20.33 4.18 13.77
C ALA A 114 19.69 4.79 15.02
N ILE A 115 18.56 5.51 14.88
CA ILE A 115 17.87 6.19 15.98
C ILE A 115 16.64 5.43 16.51
N ILE A 116 16.29 4.26 15.95
CA ILE A 116 15.13 3.47 16.40
C ILE A 116 15.15 3.23 17.92
N ARG A 117 16.34 3.07 18.51
CA ARG A 117 16.50 2.85 19.97
C ARG A 117 16.29 4.11 20.81
N ASP A 118 16.40 5.28 20.21
CA ASP A 118 16.20 6.57 20.87
C ASP A 118 14.75 7.02 20.84
N LEU A 119 13.90 6.34 20.05
CA LEU A 119 12.46 6.53 20.01
C LEU A 119 11.79 5.83 21.21
N PRO A 120 10.64 6.34 21.70
CA PRO A 120 9.85 5.69 22.74
C PRO A 120 9.47 4.26 22.37
N THR A 121 9.50 3.34 23.34
CA THR A 121 9.14 1.92 23.13
C THR A 121 7.69 1.70 22.72
N SER A 122 6.83 2.68 23.01
CA SER A 122 5.41 2.71 22.67
C SER A 122 5.15 3.27 21.25
N ALA A 123 6.18 3.80 20.58
CA ALA A 123 6.07 4.19 19.17
C ALA A 123 6.23 2.96 18.25
N GLU A 124 5.44 2.93 17.18
CA GLU A 124 5.57 1.93 16.15
C GLU A 124 6.84 2.16 15.31
N LYS A 125 7.24 1.13 14.58
CA LYS A 125 8.41 1.23 13.70
C LYS A 125 8.14 2.28 12.62
N PRO A 126 9.09 3.21 12.39
CA PRO A 126 8.96 4.19 11.32
C PRO A 126 8.80 3.51 9.95
N VAL A 127 7.90 4.05 9.15
CA VAL A 127 7.65 3.62 7.78
C VAL A 127 8.20 4.68 6.84
N VAL A 128 9.16 4.30 6.01
CA VAL A 128 9.76 5.16 4.99
C VAL A 128 9.19 4.80 3.63
N GLN A 129 8.65 5.77 2.91
CA GLN A 129 8.06 5.59 1.58
C GLN A 129 8.56 6.68 0.63
N LYS A 130 9.02 6.28 -0.55
CA LYS A 130 9.24 7.22 -1.65
C LYS A 130 7.89 7.69 -2.19
N PHE A 131 7.83 8.96 -2.56
CA PHE A 131 6.67 9.49 -3.25
C PHE A 131 6.72 9.05 -4.71
N ASP A 132 5.64 8.44 -5.18
CA ASP A 132 5.54 7.94 -6.54
C ASP A 132 4.43 8.71 -7.27
N PHE A 133 4.81 9.57 -8.22
CA PHE A 133 3.85 10.31 -9.05
C PHE A 133 3.05 9.37 -9.97
N SER A 134 3.60 8.21 -10.32
CA SER A 134 2.89 7.19 -11.12
C SER A 134 1.79 6.48 -10.33
N ALA A 135 1.86 6.50 -8.99
CA ALA A 135 0.82 5.98 -8.11
C ALA A 135 -0.38 6.94 -7.96
N MET A 136 -0.31 8.15 -8.52
CA MET A 136 -1.48 9.04 -8.53
C MET A 136 -2.60 8.42 -9.37
N PRO A 137 -3.85 8.44 -8.86
CA PRO A 137 -4.98 7.92 -9.62
C PRO A 137 -5.17 8.77 -10.89
N PHE A 138 -5.08 8.12 -12.05
CA PHE A 138 -5.36 8.77 -13.33
C PHE A 138 -6.85 8.74 -13.70
N MET A 139 -7.64 7.92 -12.99
CA MET A 139 -9.08 7.76 -13.23
C MET A 139 -9.79 7.42 -11.91
N ASP A 140 -10.77 8.25 -11.55
CA ASP A 140 -11.69 7.99 -10.46
C ASP A 140 -13.06 7.59 -11.02
N ILE A 141 -13.63 6.51 -10.50
CA ILE A 141 -14.97 6.03 -10.88
C ILE A 141 -15.85 6.05 -9.65
N VAL A 142 -16.98 6.77 -9.74
CA VAL A 142 -18.00 6.79 -8.70
C VAL A 142 -19.08 5.76 -9.06
N LEU A 143 -19.29 4.79 -8.17
CA LEU A 143 -20.35 3.79 -8.32
C LEU A 143 -21.61 4.26 -7.61
N SER A 144 -22.75 4.19 -8.30
CA SER A 144 -24.08 4.47 -7.74
C SER A 144 -25.12 3.50 -8.31
N GLY A 145 -26.16 3.22 -7.53
CA GLY A 145 -27.23 2.32 -7.94
C GLY A 145 -28.33 2.23 -6.90
N ASN A 146 -29.50 1.71 -7.30
CA ASN A 146 -30.64 1.46 -6.41
C ASN A 146 -30.51 0.12 -5.66
N ILE A 147 -29.29 -0.26 -5.28
CA ILE A 147 -29.01 -1.47 -4.50
C ILE A 147 -28.42 -1.07 -3.15
N ASP A 148 -28.42 -1.99 -2.20
CA ASP A 148 -27.85 -1.74 -0.89
C ASP A 148 -26.34 -1.42 -0.99
N SER A 149 -25.88 -0.49 -0.14
CA SER A 149 -24.49 -0.04 -0.14
C SER A 149 -23.48 -1.17 0.08
N ARG A 150 -23.86 -2.22 0.84
CA ARG A 150 -23.03 -3.40 1.06
C ARG A 150 -22.89 -4.25 -0.21
N GLU A 151 -24.02 -4.50 -0.89
CA GLU A 151 -24.03 -5.26 -2.14
C GLU A 151 -23.27 -4.51 -3.25
N LEU A 152 -23.39 -3.19 -3.27
CA LEU A 152 -22.63 -2.34 -4.20
C LEU A 152 -21.12 -2.44 -3.92
N TYR A 153 -20.72 -2.40 -2.65
CA TYR A 153 -19.32 -2.56 -2.26
C TYR A 153 -18.77 -3.93 -2.64
N GLU A 154 -19.53 -4.99 -2.38
CA GLU A 154 -19.15 -6.36 -2.73
C GLU A 154 -19.02 -6.54 -4.24
N LEU A 155 -19.96 -5.99 -5.03
CA LEU A 155 -19.87 -5.96 -6.48
C LEU A 155 -18.61 -5.22 -6.97
N ALA A 156 -18.28 -4.09 -6.32
CA ALA A 156 -17.12 -3.30 -6.64
C ALA A 156 -15.82 -4.04 -6.37
N ASP A 157 -15.68 -4.66 -5.20
CA ASP A 157 -14.45 -5.34 -4.76
C ASP A 157 -14.23 -6.67 -5.48
N THR A 158 -15.28 -7.45 -5.70
CA THR A 158 -15.14 -8.80 -6.29
C THR A 158 -15.14 -8.80 -7.81
N LYS A 159 -15.99 -8.00 -8.48
CA LYS A 159 -16.12 -8.04 -9.95
C LYS A 159 -15.43 -6.88 -10.63
N ILE A 160 -15.68 -5.65 -10.19
CA ILE A 160 -15.22 -4.46 -10.90
C ILE A 160 -13.71 -4.32 -10.73
N LYS A 161 -13.22 -4.33 -9.49
CA LYS A 161 -11.80 -4.24 -9.16
C LYS A 161 -10.98 -5.33 -9.82
N GLU A 162 -11.44 -6.58 -9.80
CA GLU A 162 -10.75 -7.70 -10.46
C GLU A 162 -10.63 -7.48 -11.98
N ARG A 163 -11.72 -7.06 -12.63
CA ARG A 163 -11.71 -6.78 -14.08
C ARG A 163 -10.77 -5.65 -14.46
N PHE A 164 -10.75 -4.56 -13.69
CA PHE A 164 -9.83 -3.44 -13.95
C PHE A 164 -8.36 -3.83 -13.68
N SER A 165 -8.11 -4.64 -12.65
CA SER A 165 -6.75 -5.09 -12.30
C SER A 165 -6.13 -6.01 -13.36
N GLN A 166 -6.95 -6.65 -14.21
CA GLN A 166 -6.49 -7.50 -15.31
C GLN A 166 -6.08 -6.72 -16.58
N ILE A 167 -6.37 -5.41 -16.64
CA ILE A 167 -6.05 -4.60 -17.83
C ILE A 167 -4.54 -4.32 -17.88
N PRO A 168 -3.85 -4.60 -19.00
CA PRO A 168 -2.43 -4.29 -19.13
C PRO A 168 -2.15 -2.80 -18.89
N GLY A 169 -1.20 -2.50 -18.00
CA GLY A 169 -0.83 -1.14 -17.61
C GLY A 169 -1.51 -0.62 -16.34
N VAL A 170 -2.45 -1.37 -15.74
CA VAL A 170 -3.01 -1.04 -14.43
C VAL A 170 -2.12 -1.62 -13.32
N ALA A 171 -1.51 -0.75 -12.53
CA ALA A 171 -0.69 -1.16 -11.38
C ALA A 171 -1.53 -1.47 -10.14
N GLN A 172 -2.53 -0.64 -9.85
CA GLN A 172 -3.34 -0.76 -8.63
C GLN A 172 -4.75 -0.20 -8.85
N VAL A 173 -5.74 -0.85 -8.23
CA VAL A 173 -7.13 -0.38 -8.16
C VAL A 173 -7.53 -0.26 -6.69
N ASN A 174 -7.76 0.97 -6.24
CA ASN A 174 -8.14 1.27 -4.87
C ASN A 174 -9.65 1.52 -4.78
N LEU A 175 -10.30 0.87 -3.79
CA LEU A 175 -11.72 1.06 -3.51
C LEU A 175 -11.88 1.87 -2.23
N THR A 176 -12.42 3.08 -2.36
CA THR A 176 -12.57 4.03 -1.25
C THR A 176 -14.05 4.22 -0.89
N GLY A 177 -14.36 4.23 0.40
CA GLY A 177 -15.72 4.41 0.92
C GLY A 177 -16.56 3.12 0.94
N GLY A 178 -17.89 3.28 0.91
CA GLY A 178 -18.87 2.20 0.94
C GLY A 178 -18.99 1.47 2.28
N THR A 179 -19.86 0.47 2.34
CA THR A 179 -20.13 -0.30 3.56
C THR A 179 -19.60 -1.71 3.41
N LYS A 180 -18.51 -2.03 4.12
CA LYS A 180 -18.00 -3.40 4.19
C LYS A 180 -18.95 -4.28 4.99
N ARG A 181 -19.09 -5.55 4.60
CA ARG A 181 -19.80 -6.53 5.42
C ARG A 181 -19.05 -6.71 6.74
N GLN A 182 -19.71 -6.41 7.85
CA GLN A 182 -19.22 -6.64 9.20
C GLN A 182 -20.27 -7.45 9.98
N ILE A 183 -19.81 -8.38 10.80
CA ILE A 183 -20.65 -9.15 11.72
C ILE A 183 -20.39 -8.58 13.12
N GLU A 184 -21.40 -7.96 13.70
CA GLU A 184 -21.29 -7.37 15.03
C GLU A 184 -21.88 -8.33 16.06
N VAL A 185 -21.03 -8.85 16.95
CA VAL A 185 -21.45 -9.69 18.07
C VAL A 185 -21.76 -8.79 19.26
N ARG A 186 -23.06 -8.53 19.49
CA ARG A 186 -23.52 -7.70 20.61
C ARG A 186 -23.80 -8.55 21.83
N LEU A 187 -23.22 -8.16 22.95
CA LEU A 187 -23.37 -8.83 24.24
C LEU A 187 -24.20 -7.95 25.17
N THR A 188 -25.04 -8.57 25.99
CA THR A 188 -25.75 -7.88 27.06
C THR A 188 -24.96 -8.01 28.36
N ASP A 189 -24.89 -6.93 29.15
CA ASP A 189 -24.16 -6.91 30.43
C ASP A 189 -24.54 -8.10 31.34
N ALA A 190 -25.85 -8.40 31.44
CA ALA A 190 -26.35 -9.53 32.22
C ALA A 190 -25.70 -10.86 31.82
N ALA A 191 -25.56 -11.13 30.52
CA ALA A 191 -24.95 -12.38 30.03
C ALA A 191 -23.46 -12.46 30.37
N ILE A 192 -22.73 -11.33 30.33
CA ILE A 192 -21.32 -11.27 30.70
C ILE A 192 -21.15 -11.54 32.20
N TYR A 193 -21.96 -10.90 33.04
CA TYR A 193 -21.90 -11.04 34.51
C TYR A 193 -22.31 -12.45 34.98
N GLU A 194 -23.38 -13.01 34.43
CA GLU A 194 -23.87 -14.34 34.82
C GLU A 194 -22.89 -15.46 34.45
N ASN A 195 -22.26 -15.36 33.28
CA ASN A 195 -21.32 -16.37 32.79
C ASN A 195 -19.87 -16.15 33.27
N ARG A 196 -19.59 -15.02 33.94
CA ARG A 196 -18.26 -14.60 34.43
C ARG A 196 -17.16 -14.64 33.35
N ILE A 197 -17.51 -14.28 32.13
CA ILE A 197 -16.57 -14.27 31.00
C ILE A 197 -16.14 -12.83 30.76
N SER A 198 -14.83 -12.57 30.64
CA SER A 198 -14.34 -11.25 30.25
C SER A 198 -14.45 -11.05 28.73
N LEU A 199 -14.62 -9.81 28.28
CA LEU A 199 -14.66 -9.49 26.85
C LEU A 199 -13.37 -9.93 26.13
N ALA A 200 -12.21 -9.76 26.77
CA ALA A 200 -10.92 -10.20 26.23
C ALA A 200 -10.87 -11.72 26.04
N GLN A 201 -11.37 -12.48 27.01
CA GLN A 201 -11.43 -13.95 26.93
C GLN A 201 -12.38 -14.40 25.81
N LEU A 202 -13.53 -13.75 25.65
CA LEU A 202 -14.44 -14.05 24.56
C LEU A 202 -13.80 -13.80 23.19
N MET A 203 -13.15 -12.64 23.00
CA MET A 203 -12.44 -12.35 21.74
C MET A 203 -11.39 -13.41 21.43
N GLN A 204 -10.64 -13.86 22.44
CA GLN A 204 -9.64 -14.91 22.27
C GLN A 204 -10.25 -16.26 21.91
N ILE A 205 -11.39 -16.63 22.50
CA ILE A 205 -12.11 -17.88 22.18
C ILE A 205 -12.65 -17.83 20.76
N LEU A 206 -13.32 -16.75 20.37
CA LEU A 206 -13.86 -16.59 19.02
C LEU A 206 -12.75 -16.60 17.96
N ALA A 207 -11.62 -15.93 18.23
CA ALA A 207 -10.47 -15.94 17.34
C ALA A 207 -9.83 -17.34 17.24
N ALA A 208 -9.76 -18.09 18.34
CA ALA A 208 -9.22 -19.45 18.34
C ALA A 208 -10.15 -20.46 17.64
N GLN A 209 -11.46 -20.22 17.67
CA GLN A 209 -12.43 -21.04 16.94
C GLN A 209 -12.43 -20.71 15.45
N ASN A 210 -12.33 -19.44 15.06
CA ASN A 210 -12.34 -18.99 13.66
C ASN A 210 -10.99 -19.16 12.93
N MET A 211 -10.35 -20.33 13.06
CA MET A 211 -9.07 -20.60 12.39
C MET A 211 -8.99 -22.04 11.90
N ASP A 212 -8.65 -22.19 10.63
CA ASP A 212 -8.30 -23.48 10.04
C ASP A 212 -6.89 -23.90 10.46
N MET A 213 -6.75 -25.11 11.01
CA MET A 213 -5.45 -25.64 11.42
C MET A 213 -5.05 -26.87 10.60
N PRO A 214 -3.83 -26.91 10.04
CA PRO A 214 -3.32 -28.13 9.44
C PRO A 214 -3.05 -29.18 10.52
N ALA A 215 -3.63 -30.37 10.36
CA ALA A 215 -3.47 -31.50 11.29
C ALA A 215 -2.40 -32.50 10.82
N GLY A 216 -1.63 -32.14 9.78
CA GLY A 216 -0.57 -32.95 9.21
C GLY A 216 -1.06 -33.86 8.08
N TYR A 217 -0.42 -35.01 7.92
CA TYR A 217 -0.69 -35.95 6.85
C TYR A 217 -0.99 -37.34 7.39
N PHE A 218 -1.96 -38.01 6.78
CA PHE A 218 -2.32 -39.40 7.06
C PHE A 218 -1.95 -40.27 5.86
N ASN A 219 -1.10 -41.26 6.09
CA ASN A 219 -0.63 -42.17 5.04
C ASN A 219 -1.48 -43.44 4.99
N ARG A 220 -2.01 -43.77 3.80
CA ARG A 220 -2.69 -45.05 3.54
C ARG A 220 -2.11 -45.68 2.27
N GLY A 221 -1.30 -46.72 2.45
CA GLY A 221 -0.59 -47.37 1.34
C GLY A 221 0.45 -46.44 0.74
N SER A 222 0.35 -46.17 -0.57
CA SER A 222 1.23 -45.23 -1.30
C SER A 222 0.62 -43.83 -1.47
N GLN A 223 -0.48 -43.52 -0.77
CA GLN A 223 -1.17 -42.23 -0.86
C GLN A 223 -1.10 -41.49 0.47
N GLU A 224 -0.71 -40.22 0.39
CA GLU A 224 -0.63 -39.29 1.52
C GLU A 224 -1.82 -38.33 1.47
N TYR A 225 -2.62 -38.28 2.53
CA TYR A 225 -3.77 -37.41 2.65
C TYR A 225 -3.48 -36.28 3.62
N ALA A 226 -3.54 -35.03 3.14
CA ALA A 226 -3.48 -33.87 4.01
C ALA A 226 -4.75 -33.81 4.87
N VAL A 227 -4.58 -33.78 6.19
CA VAL A 227 -5.68 -33.62 7.15
C VAL A 227 -5.67 -32.18 7.63
N ARG A 228 -6.82 -31.52 7.59
CA ARG A 228 -7.02 -30.15 8.09
C ARG A 228 -8.24 -30.13 8.99
N LEU A 229 -8.12 -29.42 10.10
CA LEU A 229 -9.24 -29.08 10.98
C LEU A 229 -9.85 -27.79 10.44
N LYS A 230 -11.12 -27.87 10.02
CA LYS A 230 -11.88 -26.70 9.59
C LYS A 230 -12.48 -26.05 10.83
N GLY A 231 -12.13 -24.79 11.08
CA GLY A 231 -12.61 -24.00 12.21
C GLY A 231 -13.23 -22.66 11.80
N GLU A 232 -12.93 -22.16 10.59
CA GLU A 232 -13.50 -20.90 10.12
C GLU A 232 -15.03 -20.95 10.04
N PHE A 233 -15.69 -19.90 10.53
CA PHE A 233 -17.15 -19.77 10.51
C PHE A 233 -17.63 -19.35 9.12
N ASP A 234 -18.49 -20.16 8.50
CA ASP A 234 -19.04 -19.86 7.18
C ASP A 234 -20.31 -19.00 7.26
N SER A 235 -21.02 -19.00 8.40
CA SER A 235 -22.31 -18.32 8.56
C SER A 235 -22.50 -17.64 9.91
N VAL A 236 -23.49 -16.74 9.99
CA VAL A 236 -23.82 -16.03 11.24
C VAL A 236 -24.42 -17.01 12.26
N GLU A 237 -25.16 -18.01 11.79
CA GLU A 237 -25.72 -19.07 12.60
C GLU A 237 -24.62 -19.89 13.28
N GLU A 238 -23.55 -20.22 12.57
CA GLU A 238 -22.41 -20.96 13.13
C GLU A 238 -21.70 -20.15 14.24
N ILE A 239 -21.57 -18.83 14.05
CA ILE A 239 -21.06 -17.93 15.09
C ILE A 239 -22.01 -17.89 16.29
N SER A 240 -23.34 -17.96 16.06
CA SER A 240 -24.33 -17.94 17.14
C SER A 240 -24.36 -19.24 17.95
N GLU A 241 -24.04 -20.37 17.31
CA GLU A 241 -23.95 -21.70 17.94
C GLU A 241 -22.56 -21.98 18.52
N ALA A 242 -21.62 -21.05 18.33
CA ALA A 242 -20.26 -21.16 18.84
C ALA A 242 -20.28 -21.38 20.35
N ARG A 243 -19.72 -22.52 20.77
CA ARG A 243 -19.70 -22.90 22.19
C ARG A 243 -18.62 -22.12 22.90
N ILE A 244 -19.03 -21.28 23.84
CA ILE A 244 -18.14 -20.48 24.67
C ILE A 244 -18.12 -21.13 26.06
N PRO A 245 -16.96 -21.65 26.52
CA PRO A 245 -16.84 -22.21 27.87
C PRO A 245 -17.15 -21.16 28.94
N GLY A 246 -18.07 -21.46 29.84
CA GLY A 246 -18.38 -20.60 30.99
C GLY A 246 -17.22 -20.51 31.99
N GLY A 247 -17.17 -19.43 32.78
CA GLY A 247 -16.20 -19.29 33.88
C GLY A 247 -16.35 -20.35 34.99
N MET A 248 -17.49 -21.03 35.06
CA MET A 248 -17.66 -22.30 35.75
C MET A 248 -17.54 -23.39 34.69
N GLY A 249 -16.41 -24.09 34.64
CA GLY A 249 -16.17 -25.12 33.63
C GLY A 249 -17.26 -26.19 33.61
N MET A 250 -18.13 -26.12 32.61
CA MET A 250 -18.83 -27.21 31.93
C MET A 250 -19.14 -26.77 30.51
#